data_AF-A0A7C5Q2E3-F1
#
_entry.id   AF-A0A7C5Q2E3-F1
#
_cell.length_a   1.000
_cell.length_b   1.000
_cell.length_c   1.000
_cell.angle_alpha   90.00
_cell.angle_beta   90.00
_cell.angle_gamma   90.00
#
_symmetry.space_group_name_H-M   'P 1'
#
loop_
_entity.id
_entity.type
_entity.pdbx_description
1 polymer ?
#
loop_
_entity_poly.entity_id
_entity_poly.type
_entity_poly.pdbx_seq_one_letter_code
_entity_poly.pdbx_strand_id
1 'polypeptide(L)'
;GALGYVNAAFELVSQANDLGLVIDHVVHATGSSGTQAGLLTGLQAMNSRIPVLGIGVRAPREKQEEMVFALCETTAQKLGCPGVVKREDVVANSDYVGEGYGFPADSTREAVLMLARLEGILLDPVYSGKGMAGLIDLIRKGRFKKGENVVFLHTGGSAALFGYTRSLGLEGLPD
;
A
#
# COMPACT_ATOMS: atom_id res chain seq x y z
N GLY A 1 8.49 -13.25 -3.13
CA GLY A 1 7.55 -12.25 -2.57
C GLY A 1 6.23 -12.22 -3.32
N ALA A 2 6.21 -11.80 -4.60
CA ALA A 2 4.99 -11.50 -5.34
C ALA A 2 3.94 -12.63 -5.37
N LEU A 3 4.33 -13.90 -5.57
CA LEU A 3 3.39 -15.03 -5.52
C LEU A 3 2.64 -15.16 -4.19
N GLY A 4 3.26 -14.77 -3.07
CA GLY A 4 2.56 -14.71 -1.79
C GLY A 4 1.45 -13.66 -1.77
N TYR A 5 1.66 -12.52 -2.45
CA TYR A 5 0.64 -11.48 -2.59
C TYR A 5 -0.39 -11.76 -3.69
N VAL A 6 -0.10 -12.68 -4.62
CA VAL A 6 -1.15 -13.28 -5.48
C VAL A 6 -2.13 -14.07 -4.62
N ASN A 7 -1.62 -14.89 -3.70
CA ASN A 7 -2.47 -15.59 -2.73
C ASN A 7 -3.19 -14.61 -1.80
N ALA A 8 -2.53 -13.53 -1.35
CA ALA A 8 -3.20 -12.50 -0.54
C ALA A 8 -4.33 -11.80 -1.30
N ALA A 9 -4.19 -11.57 -2.61
CA ALA A 9 -5.28 -11.05 -3.43
C ALA A 9 -6.46 -12.03 -3.50
N PHE A 10 -6.18 -13.33 -3.67
CA PHE A 10 -7.21 -14.37 -3.62
C PHE A 10 -7.92 -14.39 -2.27
N GLU A 11 -7.16 -14.36 -1.17
CA GLU A 11 -7.70 -14.31 0.19
C GLU A 11 -8.59 -13.09 0.41
N LEU A 12 -8.12 -11.91 -0.02
CA LEU A 12 -8.86 -10.65 0.10
C LEU A 12 -10.22 -10.72 -0.62
N VAL A 13 -10.24 -11.21 -1.87
CA VAL A 13 -11.48 -11.34 -2.64
C VAL A 13 -12.41 -12.40 -2.03
N SER A 14 -11.87 -13.53 -1.57
CA SER A 14 -12.66 -14.57 -0.91
C SER A 14 -13.34 -14.05 0.35
N GLN A 15 -12.58 -13.40 1.24
CA GLN A 15 -13.11 -12.83 2.48
C GLN A 15 -14.15 -11.74 2.20
N ALA A 16 -13.93 -10.89 1.19
CA ALA A 16 -14.89 -9.87 0.79
C ALA A 16 -16.21 -10.49 0.30
N ASN A 17 -16.14 -11.55 -0.52
CA ASN A 17 -17.32 -12.27 -0.99
C ASN A 17 -18.08 -12.93 0.17
N ASP A 18 -17.38 -13.56 1.12
CA ASP A 18 -18.00 -14.21 2.29
C ASP A 18 -18.73 -13.20 3.18
N LEU A 19 -18.23 -11.96 3.26
CA LEU A 19 -18.84 -10.86 4.01
C LEU A 19 -19.91 -10.08 3.21
N GLY A 20 -20.09 -10.37 1.92
CA GLY A 20 -20.90 -9.55 1.02
C GLY A 20 -20.38 -8.11 0.88
N LEU A 21 -19.08 -7.89 1.09
CA LEU A 21 -18.42 -6.60 1.03
C LEU A 21 -17.89 -6.34 -0.39
N VAL A 22 -18.33 -5.24 -0.99
CA VAL A 22 -17.72 -4.73 -2.24
C VAL A 22 -16.46 -3.96 -1.88
N ILE A 23 -15.32 -4.31 -2.48
CA ILE A 23 -14.08 -3.53 -2.37
C ILE A 23 -13.95 -2.67 -3.62
N ASP A 24 -13.93 -1.35 -3.45
CA ASP A 24 -13.78 -0.41 -4.56
C ASP A 24 -12.30 -0.11 -4.86
N HIS A 25 -11.45 -0.12 -3.83
CA HIS A 25 -10.03 0.21 -3.95
C HIS A 25 -9.16 -0.55 -2.97
N VAL A 26 -7.92 -0.84 -3.38
CA VAL A 26 -6.84 -1.28 -2.48
C VAL A 26 -5.73 -0.24 -2.47
N VAL A 27 -5.27 0.16 -1.29
CA VAL A 27 -4.15 1.09 -1.10
C VAL A 27 -3.09 0.44 -0.22
N HIS A 28 -1.82 0.61 -0.58
CA HIS A 28 -0.70 0.11 0.22
C HIS A 28 0.58 0.92 -0.03
N ALA A 29 1.59 0.74 0.82
CA ALA A 29 2.92 1.31 0.57
C ALA A 29 3.71 0.48 -0.46
N THR A 30 4.37 1.11 -1.43
CA THR A 30 5.15 0.45 -2.49
C THR A 30 6.60 0.93 -2.51
N GLY A 31 7.55 -0.01 -2.62
CA GLY A 31 8.99 0.30 -2.63
C GLY A 31 9.86 -0.72 -3.36
N SER A 32 9.79 -2.01 -3.00
CA SER A 32 10.47 -3.10 -3.72
C SER A 32 9.57 -3.78 -4.76
N SER A 33 8.35 -3.26 -4.95
CA SER A 33 7.36 -3.68 -5.95
C SER A 33 6.70 -5.05 -5.72
N GLY A 34 7.26 -5.93 -4.89
CA GLY A 34 6.75 -7.30 -4.67
C GLY A 34 5.28 -7.40 -4.27
N THR A 35 4.85 -6.58 -3.32
CA THR A 35 3.45 -6.52 -2.86
C THR A 35 2.52 -6.09 -3.98
N GLN A 36 2.81 -4.94 -4.60
CA GLN A 36 1.95 -4.36 -5.63
C GLN A 36 1.81 -5.29 -6.84
N ALA A 37 2.94 -5.87 -7.28
CA ALA A 37 2.95 -6.77 -8.42
C ALA A 37 2.11 -8.02 -8.15
N GLY A 38 2.27 -8.63 -6.96
CA GLY A 38 1.47 -9.80 -6.59
C GLY A 38 -0.03 -9.51 -6.51
N LEU A 39 -0.41 -8.38 -5.89
CA LEU A 39 -1.82 -7.96 -5.80
C LEU A 39 -2.43 -7.75 -7.18
N LEU A 40 -1.76 -6.96 -8.03
CA LEU A 40 -2.24 -6.68 -9.39
C LEU A 40 -2.36 -7.95 -10.22
N THR A 41 -1.33 -8.81 -10.22
CA THR A 41 -1.38 -10.06 -10.98
C THR A 41 -2.52 -10.96 -10.48
N GLY A 42 -2.69 -11.11 -9.16
CA GLY A 42 -3.77 -11.94 -8.61
C GLY A 42 -5.17 -11.40 -8.92
N LEU A 43 -5.40 -10.11 -8.70
CA LEU A 43 -6.70 -9.47 -8.94
C LEU A 43 -7.09 -9.49 -10.43
N GLN A 44 -6.14 -9.28 -11.32
CA GLN A 44 -6.38 -9.37 -12.77
C GLN A 44 -6.60 -10.81 -13.23
N ALA A 45 -5.83 -11.78 -12.72
CA ALA A 45 -6.02 -13.20 -13.04
C ALA A 45 -7.39 -13.73 -12.60
N MET A 46 -7.94 -13.21 -11.51
CA MET A 46 -9.31 -13.53 -11.06
C MET A 46 -10.40 -12.69 -11.72
N ASN A 47 -10.03 -11.77 -12.63
CA ASN A 47 -10.94 -10.82 -13.27
C ASN A 47 -11.74 -9.96 -12.26
N SER A 48 -11.21 -9.77 -11.05
CA SER A 48 -11.79 -8.91 -10.02
C SER A 48 -11.64 -7.42 -10.37
N ARG A 49 -10.49 -7.07 -11.00
CA ARG A 49 -10.18 -5.72 -11.50
C ARG A 49 -10.27 -4.60 -10.46
N ILE A 50 -10.21 -4.93 -9.17
CA ILE A 50 -10.12 -3.94 -8.09
C ILE A 50 -8.85 -3.10 -8.31
N PRO A 51 -8.94 -1.77 -8.45
CA PRO A 51 -7.79 -0.91 -8.61
C PRO A 51 -6.86 -0.94 -7.40
N VAL A 52 -5.55 -1.08 -7.64
CA VAL A 52 -4.51 -1.04 -6.61
C VAL A 52 -3.68 0.23 -6.76
N LEU A 53 -3.65 1.05 -5.71
CA LEU A 53 -2.80 2.24 -5.63
C LEU A 53 -1.61 1.98 -4.69
N GLY A 54 -0.40 2.04 -5.25
CA GLY A 54 0.83 2.00 -4.48
C GLY A 54 1.31 3.40 -4.09
N ILE A 55 1.41 3.69 -2.80
CA ILE A 55 2.02 4.93 -2.30
C ILE A 55 3.54 4.73 -2.19
N GLY A 56 4.29 5.46 -3.00
CA GLY A 56 5.73 5.34 -3.13
C GLY A 56 6.47 5.77 -1.86
N VAL A 57 7.47 5.00 -1.47
CA VAL A 57 8.29 5.28 -0.26
C VAL A 57 9.68 5.83 -0.56
N ARG A 58 10.12 5.75 -1.84
CA ARG A 58 11.45 6.20 -2.27
C ARG A 58 11.55 6.65 -3.72
N ALA A 59 10.99 5.86 -4.65
CA ALA A 59 11.31 5.99 -6.06
C ALA A 59 10.37 7.00 -6.74
N PRO A 60 10.85 7.74 -7.76
CA PRO A 60 9.96 8.50 -8.63
C PRO A 60 8.87 7.61 -9.23
N ARG A 61 7.70 8.19 -9.46
CA ARG A 61 6.50 7.47 -9.93
C ARG A 61 6.78 6.58 -11.13
N GLU A 62 7.35 7.14 -12.21
CA GLU A 62 7.62 6.41 -13.45
C GLU A 62 8.49 5.18 -13.19
N LYS A 63 9.56 5.37 -12.40
CA LYS A 63 10.47 4.28 -12.07
C LYS A 63 9.80 3.20 -11.23
N GLN A 64 8.97 3.60 -10.26
CA GLN A 64 8.24 2.67 -9.42
C GLN A 64 7.25 1.84 -10.25
N GLU A 65 6.48 2.49 -11.12
CA GLU A 65 5.52 1.81 -12.00
C GLU A 65 6.24 0.88 -13.00
N GLU A 66 7.39 1.27 -13.56
CA GLU A 66 8.23 0.38 -14.39
C GLU A 66 8.63 -0.90 -13.65
N MET A 67 9.16 -0.75 -12.44
CA MET A 67 9.61 -1.88 -11.62
C MET A 67 8.44 -2.80 -11.24
N VAL A 68 7.28 -2.24 -10.89
CA VAL A 68 6.07 -3.01 -10.60
C VAL A 68 5.63 -3.79 -11.82
N PHE A 69 5.51 -3.14 -12.99
CA PHE A 69 5.06 -3.82 -14.21
C PHE A 69 6.00 -4.94 -14.65
N ALA A 70 7.31 -4.71 -14.61
CA ALA A 70 8.28 -5.77 -14.93
C ALA A 70 8.14 -6.99 -14.00
N LEU A 71 7.84 -6.75 -12.72
CA LEU A 71 7.59 -7.83 -11.76
C LEU A 71 6.21 -8.48 -11.97
N CYS A 72 5.19 -7.74 -12.40
CA CYS A 72 3.90 -8.30 -12.81
C CYS A 72 4.07 -9.28 -13.97
N GLU A 73 4.82 -8.90 -15.02
CA GLU A 73 5.06 -9.75 -16.20
C GLU A 73 5.70 -11.08 -15.83
N THR A 74 6.77 -11.04 -15.03
CA THR A 74 7.45 -12.26 -14.57
C THR A 74 6.60 -13.11 -13.63
N THR A 75 5.74 -12.49 -12.81
CA THR A 75 4.81 -13.19 -11.91
C THR A 75 3.69 -13.85 -12.71
N ALA A 76 3.12 -13.13 -13.69
CA ALA A 76 2.07 -13.61 -14.57
C ALA A 76 2.53 -14.77 -15.46
N GLN A 77 3.76 -14.69 -15.99
CA GLN A 77 4.39 -15.81 -16.71
C GLN A 77 4.48 -17.07 -15.84
N LYS A 78 4.87 -16.94 -14.57
CA LYS A 78 4.94 -18.07 -13.63
C LYS A 78 3.58 -18.68 -13.31
N LEU A 79 2.51 -17.88 -13.34
CA LEU A 79 1.14 -18.34 -13.14
C LEU A 79 0.48 -18.90 -14.41
N GLY A 80 1.13 -18.81 -15.58
CA GLY A 80 0.57 -19.26 -16.85
C GLY A 80 -0.47 -18.30 -17.46
N CYS A 81 -0.46 -17.02 -17.05
CA CYS A 81 -1.38 -15.99 -17.54
C CYS A 81 -0.63 -14.73 -18.03
N PRO A 82 0.31 -14.85 -18.99
CA PRO A 82 1.09 -13.70 -19.47
C PRO A 82 0.19 -12.61 -20.06
N GLY A 83 0.58 -11.34 -19.88
CA GLY A 83 -0.17 -10.18 -20.39
C GLY A 83 -1.49 -9.90 -19.66
N VAL A 84 -1.79 -10.60 -18.56
CA VAL A 84 -3.02 -10.36 -17.78
C VAL A 84 -3.03 -8.99 -17.10
N VAL A 85 -1.85 -8.47 -16.74
CA VAL A 85 -1.70 -7.11 -16.20
C VAL A 85 -1.29 -6.19 -17.33
N LYS A 86 -2.03 -5.12 -17.54
CA LYS A 86 -1.71 -4.08 -18.52
C LYS A 86 -0.97 -2.93 -17.87
N ARG A 87 -0.39 -2.06 -18.70
CA ARG A 87 0.41 -0.94 -18.20
C ARG A 87 -0.43 0.04 -17.38
N GLU A 88 -1.66 0.27 -17.81
CA GLU A 88 -2.65 1.13 -17.17
C GLU A 88 -3.13 0.63 -15.80
N ASP A 89 -2.97 -0.67 -15.50
CA ASP A 89 -3.32 -1.23 -14.19
C ASP A 89 -2.31 -0.84 -13.10
N VAL A 90 -1.09 -0.44 -13.49
CA VAL A 90 0.00 -0.16 -12.57
C VAL A 90 0.02 1.33 -12.22
N VAL A 91 -0.48 1.68 -11.05
CA VAL A 91 -0.55 3.07 -10.56
C VAL A 91 0.28 3.26 -9.31
N ALA A 92 1.22 4.20 -9.34
CA ALA A 92 1.94 4.65 -8.14
C ALA A 92 1.74 6.15 -7.89
N ASN A 93 1.72 6.55 -6.62
CA ASN A 93 1.77 7.94 -6.20
C ASN A 93 2.98 8.15 -5.28
N SER A 94 3.97 8.92 -5.73
CA SER A 94 5.21 9.19 -4.99
C SER A 94 5.24 10.57 -4.30
N ASP A 95 4.10 11.26 -4.19
CA ASP A 95 4.01 12.61 -3.62
C ASP A 95 4.24 12.63 -2.10
N TYR A 96 4.17 11.46 -1.45
CA TYR A 96 4.27 11.29 0.01
C TYR A 96 5.63 10.76 0.47
N VAL A 97 6.64 10.75 -0.42
CA VAL A 97 7.99 10.27 -0.09
C VAL A 97 8.68 11.17 0.94
N GLY A 98 8.44 12.49 0.92
CA GLY A 98 9.14 13.45 1.78
C GLY A 98 10.62 13.60 1.40
N GLU A 99 11.48 13.81 2.40
CA GLU A 99 12.94 13.98 2.21
C GLU A 99 13.66 12.73 1.68
N GLY A 100 12.97 11.59 1.65
CA GLY A 100 13.50 10.36 1.06
C GLY A 100 13.17 9.12 1.88
N TYR A 101 13.81 8.02 1.49
CA TYR A 101 13.64 6.74 2.15
C TYR A 101 14.14 6.78 3.60
N GLY A 102 13.34 6.26 4.52
CA GLY A 102 13.69 6.22 5.95
C GLY A 102 13.42 7.51 6.72
N PHE A 103 13.03 8.60 6.06
CA PHE A 103 12.69 9.88 6.69
C PHE A 103 11.18 10.13 6.63
N PRO A 104 10.45 10.15 7.77
CA PRO A 104 9.02 10.44 7.78
C PRO A 104 8.77 11.95 7.60
N ALA A 105 7.93 12.28 6.61
CA ALA A 105 7.36 13.61 6.47
C ALA A 105 6.34 13.90 7.57
N ASP A 106 5.94 15.17 7.75
CA ASP A 106 4.94 15.55 8.76
C ASP A 106 3.60 14.83 8.55
N SER A 107 3.17 14.65 7.31
CA SER A 107 1.98 13.86 6.96
C SER A 107 2.12 12.38 7.38
N THR A 108 3.32 11.82 7.31
CA THR A 108 3.62 10.46 7.78
C THR A 108 3.50 10.39 9.30
N ARG A 109 4.07 11.37 10.02
CA ARG A 109 3.97 11.46 11.49
C ARG A 109 2.51 11.61 11.93
N GLU A 110 1.76 12.49 11.27
CA GLU A 110 0.33 12.68 11.50
C GLU A 110 -0.44 11.37 11.33
N ALA A 111 -0.24 10.67 10.20
CA ALA A 111 -0.92 9.41 9.91
C ALA A 111 -0.61 8.31 10.93
N VAL A 112 0.66 8.15 11.31
CA VAL A 112 1.08 7.17 12.32
C VAL A 112 0.41 7.47 13.68
N LEU A 113 0.47 8.72 14.14
CA LEU A 113 -0.12 9.11 15.42
C LEU A 113 -1.65 9.05 15.41
N MET A 114 -2.28 9.43 14.31
CA MET A 114 -3.73 9.39 14.14
C MET A 114 -4.23 7.95 14.24
N LEU A 115 -3.65 7.02 13.47
CA LEU A 115 -4.11 5.65 13.46
C LEU A 115 -3.85 4.93 14.80
N ALA A 116 -2.72 5.23 15.44
CA ALA A 116 -2.43 4.70 16.77
C ALA A 116 -3.44 5.18 17.82
N ARG A 117 -3.84 6.47 17.77
CA ARG A 117 -4.76 7.07 18.76
C ARG A 117 -6.22 6.71 18.55
N LEU A 118 -6.65 6.60 17.30
CA LEU A 118 -8.06 6.37 16.96
C LEU A 118 -8.39 4.88 16.87
N GLU A 119 -7.46 4.07 16.33
CA GLU A 119 -7.73 2.66 15.99
C GLU A 119 -6.83 1.68 16.76
N GLY A 120 -5.84 2.16 17.52
CA GLY A 120 -4.89 1.30 18.22
C GLY A 120 -3.94 0.53 17.28
N ILE A 121 -3.86 0.91 16.00
CA ILE A 121 -3.02 0.25 15.00
C ILE A 121 -1.69 1.01 14.85
N LEU A 122 -0.59 0.28 15.00
CA LEU A 122 0.76 0.83 14.93
C LEU A 122 1.35 0.68 13.52
N LEU A 123 1.65 1.80 12.88
CA LEU A 123 2.32 1.83 11.57
C LEU A 123 3.76 2.31 11.70
N ASP A 124 4.65 1.74 10.90
CA ASP A 124 6.02 2.21 10.82
C ASP A 124 6.14 3.53 10.03
N PRO A 125 7.11 4.39 10.35
CA PRO A 125 7.29 5.68 9.69
C PRO A 125 7.98 5.60 8.33
N VAL A 126 8.42 4.42 7.89
CA VAL A 126 9.19 4.26 6.63
C VAL A 126 8.29 3.83 5.48
N TYR A 127 7.36 2.91 5.74
CA TYR A 127 6.49 2.28 4.75
C TYR A 127 5.02 2.52 5.04
N SER A 128 4.44 1.75 5.98
CA SER A 128 2.98 1.72 6.18
C SER A 128 2.44 3.09 6.57
N GLY A 129 3.21 3.87 7.35
CA GLY A 129 2.87 5.25 7.68
C GLY A 129 2.77 6.17 6.47
N LYS A 130 3.68 6.04 5.49
CA LYS A 130 3.60 6.79 4.23
C LYS A 130 2.41 6.37 3.39
N GLY A 131 2.15 5.06 3.35
CA GLY A 131 0.95 4.50 2.72
C GLY A 131 -0.34 5.08 3.29
N MET A 132 -0.44 5.12 4.61
CA MET A 132 -1.60 5.67 5.31
C MET A 132 -1.71 7.19 5.16
N ALA A 133 -0.58 7.92 5.19
CA ALA A 133 -0.56 9.35 4.92
C ALA A 133 -1.13 9.68 3.54
N GLY A 134 -0.72 8.90 2.52
CA GLY A 134 -1.27 9.03 1.18
C GLY A 134 -2.78 8.75 1.14
N LEU A 135 -3.23 7.67 1.79
CA LEU A 135 -4.66 7.36 1.87
C LEU A 135 -5.48 8.48 2.52
N ILE A 136 -5.06 8.94 3.70
CA ILE A 136 -5.77 10.00 4.46
C ILE A 136 -5.87 11.29 3.63
N ASP A 137 -4.77 11.73 3.03
CA ASP A 137 -4.76 12.95 2.22
C ASP A 137 -5.61 12.81 0.96
N LEU A 138 -5.58 11.66 0.28
CA LEU A 138 -6.42 11.40 -0.89
C LEU A 138 -7.91 11.37 -0.54
N ILE A 139 -8.28 10.84 0.62
CA ILE A 139 -9.65 10.93 1.14
C ILE A 139 -10.03 12.40 1.38
N ARG A 140 -9.18 13.18 2.04
CA ARG A 140 -9.41 14.62 2.28
C ARG A 140 -9.57 15.42 0.99
N LYS A 141 -8.85 15.03 -0.07
CA LYS A 141 -8.94 15.62 -1.42
C LYS A 141 -10.14 15.12 -2.24
N GLY A 142 -10.97 14.23 -1.70
CA GLY A 142 -12.14 13.70 -2.39
C GLY A 142 -11.80 12.77 -3.55
N ARG A 143 -10.62 12.13 -3.54
CA ARG A 143 -10.20 11.16 -4.57
C ARG A 143 -11.11 9.92 -4.62
N PHE A 144 -11.64 9.53 -3.47
CA PHE A 144 -12.57 8.43 -3.28
C PHE A 144 -13.97 8.99 -3.06
N LYS A 145 -14.98 8.39 -3.69
CA LYS A 145 -16.36 8.84 -3.58
C LYS A 145 -16.95 8.42 -2.24
N LYS A 146 -17.93 9.18 -1.79
CA LYS A 146 -18.71 8.83 -0.59
C LYS A 146 -19.35 7.45 -0.77
N GLY A 147 -19.11 6.55 0.18
CA GLY A 147 -19.65 5.19 0.19
C GLY A 147 -18.78 4.14 -0.49
N GLU A 148 -17.65 4.52 -1.11
CA GLU A 148 -16.66 3.55 -1.60
C GLU A 148 -15.89 2.93 -0.44
N ASN A 149 -15.69 1.61 -0.49
CA ASN A 149 -14.92 0.85 0.48
C ASN A 149 -13.47 0.74 0.02
N VAL A 150 -12.56 1.32 0.80
CA VAL A 150 -11.11 1.31 0.53
C VAL A 150 -10.41 0.38 1.51
N VAL A 151 -9.78 -0.66 1.00
CA VAL A 151 -8.94 -1.56 1.80
C VAL A 151 -7.52 -0.99 1.86
N PHE A 152 -7.05 -0.70 3.07
CA PHE A 152 -5.64 -0.42 3.30
C PHE A 152 -4.90 -1.70 3.67
N LEU A 153 -3.96 -2.14 2.83
CA LEU A 153 -3.15 -3.32 3.14
C LEU A 153 -1.95 -2.94 4.00
N HIS A 154 -2.09 -3.15 5.31
CA HIS A 154 -1.00 -2.96 6.26
C HIS A 154 -0.01 -4.13 6.20
N THR A 155 1.18 -3.87 5.66
CA THR A 155 2.23 -4.89 5.46
C THR A 155 3.19 -5.05 6.66
N GLY A 156 2.80 -4.60 7.85
CA GLY A 156 3.63 -4.63 9.07
C GLY A 156 4.65 -3.49 9.17
N GLY A 157 5.79 -3.77 9.81
CA GLY A 157 6.90 -2.83 10.00
C GLY A 157 6.95 -2.16 11.39
N SER A 158 5.94 -2.33 12.23
CA SER A 158 5.80 -1.66 13.53
C SER A 158 7.01 -1.80 14.45
N ALA A 159 7.76 -2.92 14.37
CA ALA A 159 9.01 -3.10 15.11
C ALA A 159 10.07 -2.01 14.81
N ALA A 160 9.99 -1.31 13.68
CA ALA A 160 10.88 -0.19 13.38
C ALA A 160 10.64 1.02 14.29
N LEU A 161 9.46 1.16 14.92
CA LEU A 161 9.09 2.33 15.72
C LEU A 161 10.10 2.67 16.83
N PHE A 162 10.74 1.65 17.43
CA PHE A 162 11.76 1.83 18.46
C PHE A 162 12.98 2.64 17.98
N GLY A 163 13.25 2.65 16.67
CA GLY A 163 14.31 3.47 16.07
C GLY A 163 13.91 4.91 15.73
N TYR A 164 12.65 5.29 15.96
CA TYR A 164 12.06 6.54 15.44
C TYR A 164 11.38 7.41 16.51
N THR A 165 11.61 7.18 17.80
CA THR A 165 10.97 7.93 18.90
C THR A 165 11.13 9.45 18.75
N ARG A 166 12.34 9.93 18.48
CA ARG A 166 12.61 11.36 18.16
C ARG A 166 11.84 11.85 16.95
N SER A 167 11.90 11.08 15.87
CA SER A 167 11.21 11.37 14.61
C SER A 167 9.69 11.18 14.67
N LEU A 168 9.13 10.86 15.83
CA LEU A 168 7.69 10.82 16.06
C LEU A 168 7.27 11.76 17.19
N GLY A 169 8.22 12.49 17.79
CA GLY A 169 7.94 13.35 18.94
C GLY A 169 7.52 12.56 20.19
N LEU A 170 8.02 11.34 20.34
CA LEU A 170 7.71 10.42 21.44
C LEU A 170 8.81 10.39 22.51
N GLU A 171 9.76 11.33 22.46
CA GLU A 171 10.76 11.48 23.52
C GLU A 171 10.08 11.90 24.84
N GLY A 172 10.35 11.16 25.91
CA GLY A 172 9.84 11.48 27.26
C GLY A 172 8.57 10.73 27.69
N LEU A 173 8.09 9.75 26.91
CA LEU A 173 7.11 8.79 27.43
C LEU A 173 7.80 7.89 28.48
N PRO A 174 7.20 7.69 29.67
CA PRO A 174 7.75 6.77 30.66
C PRO A 174 7.74 5.33 30.13
N ASP A 175 8.74 4.54 30.53
CA ASP A 175 8.83 3.09 30.28
C ASP A 175 7.61 2.33 30.82
#